data_AF-A0A8S1P0P1-F1
#
_entry.id   AF-A0A8S1P0P1-F1
#
_cell.length_a   1.000
_cell.length_b   1.000
_cell.length_c   1.000
_cell.angle_alpha   90.00
_cell.angle_beta   90.00
_cell.angle_gamma   90.00
#
_symmetry.space_group_name_H-M   'P 1'
#
loop_
_entity.id
_entity.type
_entity.pdbx_description
1 polymer ?
#
loop_
_entity_poly.entity_id
_entity_poly.type
_entity_poly.pdbx_seq_one_letter_code
_entity_poly.pdbx_strand_id
1 'polypeptide(L)'
;MFSNTNSQYQNPQTSYYNSHNQTVPIINQSQIGKPVYQPQQPELLETEMKIFRGQNQVQELQVANPQPIKQASSQIVIQNQYQQQQVKQNSKVSYLIDWIMYFLPIAFLILILIVMSCMVGAKIKHFNPEGAHNTLKTLKENLEMDPIEDIIEANEVTPEVTMIEYFRHRNIRCPNGYELADIGQWDGIKSGCLCENGETSHAATCFYKSSCQRVRSHDSVNLNIWQSKSFCIKKYQDWQNLIGLTCDNGYKQCGNICVPITKRCPLSNLIKRNSRSDEEHSIQIGNHIFIKQYQDADSVVDLQLVPGLGQSQSSPCYNYEFNPKFQSELYYPFAKRPEKGCDQYLDLQNHRITLDHFQIHKVYEQNDLNDLLHQLPFYQSYMDNQDTYSFQLIKRIKINPIQECRKLKPNQVDKISVSSRSLYHTEKYLSFIILLLTAISLFLIPILYLIRNRLFEWKDMTEFQQPRFFCGVTFLIATLCVILGAFYLYHVNGDNGLKEHNHLFSSYLEKNCFQDEGLILAINQVNTFAKNVYHSTYNYVVFAFYGSISFMIILALFMLFQFCEHKSVFDNPWQHRNQRQYYEFY
;
A
#
# COMPACT_ATOMS: atom_id res chain seq x y z
N MET A 1 -33.92 -82.06 22.07
CA MET A 1 -32.81 -83.03 21.86
C MET A 1 -31.60 -82.24 21.41
N PHE A 2 -30.61 -82.21 22.32
CA PHE A 2 -29.16 -82.04 22.15
C PHE A 2 -28.59 -80.97 21.21
N SER A 3 -27.56 -80.18 21.53
CA SER A 3 -26.81 -79.84 22.76
C SER A 3 -25.55 -79.08 22.31
N ASN A 4 -25.20 -77.99 23.02
CA ASN A 4 -23.86 -77.62 23.52
C ASN A 4 -22.67 -77.42 22.52
N THR A 5 -21.73 -76.50 22.70
CA THR A 5 -21.22 -75.82 23.91
C THR A 5 -20.23 -74.69 23.55
N ASN A 6 -20.21 -73.63 24.39
CA ASN A 6 -19.08 -72.88 24.98
C ASN A 6 -17.84 -72.54 24.13
N SER A 7 -17.29 -71.32 24.13
CA SER A 7 -16.79 -70.47 25.22
C SER A 7 -16.26 -69.17 24.55
N GLN A 8 -15.96 -68.01 25.14
CA GLN A 8 -15.47 -67.63 26.46
C GLN A 8 -15.56 -66.09 26.58
N TYR A 9 -15.65 -65.59 27.82
CA TYR A 9 -15.72 -64.19 28.26
C TYR A 9 -14.52 -63.31 27.86
N GLN A 10 -14.72 -62.00 27.66
CA GLN A 10 -14.14 -60.92 28.49
C GLN A 10 -14.58 -59.50 28.03
N ASN A 11 -14.99 -58.67 29.01
CA ASN A 11 -15.14 -57.20 28.90
C ASN A 11 -13.79 -56.52 28.63
N PRO A 12 -13.79 -55.29 28.09
CA PRO A 12 -13.36 -54.15 28.91
C PRO A 12 -14.26 -52.92 28.71
N GLN A 13 -14.74 -52.31 29.80
CA GLN A 13 -14.12 -51.19 30.52
C GLN A 13 -14.06 -49.86 29.74
N THR A 14 -14.96 -48.99 30.17
CA THR A 14 -15.00 -47.53 30.00
C THR A 14 -13.68 -46.88 30.41
N SER A 15 -13.03 -46.17 29.48
CA SER A 15 -11.87 -45.33 29.76
C SER A 15 -12.26 -43.86 29.89
N TYR A 16 -11.83 -43.33 31.03
CA TYR A 16 -11.81 -41.95 31.49
C TYR A 16 -11.27 -40.95 30.46
N TYR A 17 -11.97 -39.81 30.33
CA TYR A 17 -11.44 -38.57 29.79
C TYR A 17 -10.44 -37.97 30.80
N ASN A 18 -9.15 -38.02 30.48
CA ASN A 18 -8.13 -37.22 31.15
C ASN A 18 -7.85 -35.98 30.30
N SER A 19 -8.18 -34.82 30.87
CA SER A 19 -7.69 -33.51 30.42
C SER A 19 -6.17 -33.45 30.60
N HIS A 20 -5.43 -33.34 29.50
CA HIS A 20 -4.03 -32.93 29.53
C HIS A 20 -3.93 -31.50 28.97
N ASN A 21 -3.58 -30.58 29.87
CA ASN A 21 -3.03 -29.28 29.52
C ASN A 21 -1.73 -29.50 28.75
N GLN A 22 -1.77 -29.32 27.43
CA GLN A 22 -0.56 -29.15 26.63
C GLN A 22 -0.12 -27.70 26.76
N THR A 23 0.85 -27.48 27.64
CA THR A 23 1.74 -26.33 27.62
C THR A 23 2.55 -26.35 26.32
N VAL A 24 2.32 -25.34 25.49
CA VAL A 24 3.09 -25.05 24.28
C VAL A 24 4.56 -24.84 24.67
N PRO A 25 5.54 -25.55 24.07
CA PRO A 25 6.93 -25.24 24.29
C PRO A 25 7.29 -23.93 23.59
N ILE A 26 7.81 -22.99 24.37
CA ILE A 26 8.47 -21.78 23.90
C ILE A 26 9.66 -22.20 23.04
N ILE A 27 9.59 -21.95 21.73
CA ILE A 27 10.70 -22.15 20.82
C ILE A 27 11.76 -21.09 21.15
N ASN A 28 12.87 -21.56 21.70
CA ASN A 28 14.09 -20.79 21.88
C ASN A 28 14.56 -20.24 20.52
N GLN A 29 14.62 -18.92 20.41
CA GLN A 29 15.29 -18.22 19.32
C GLN A 29 16.77 -18.63 19.31
N SER A 30 17.16 -19.34 18.26
CA SER A 30 18.56 -19.63 17.96
C SER A 30 19.28 -18.33 17.61
N GLN A 31 20.43 -18.15 18.23
CA GLN A 31 21.36 -17.05 17.98
C GLN A 31 21.92 -17.17 16.56
N ILE A 32 21.41 -16.35 15.64
CA ILE A 32 22.01 -16.15 14.32
C ILE A 32 23.12 -15.11 14.46
N GLY A 33 24.31 -15.50 14.01
CA GLY A 33 25.57 -14.81 14.18
C GLY A 33 25.61 -13.41 13.57
N LYS A 34 26.41 -12.56 14.21
CA LYS A 34 26.80 -11.24 13.73
C LYS A 34 27.66 -11.36 12.47
N PRO A 35 27.40 -10.62 11.39
CA PRO A 35 28.45 -10.19 10.50
C PRO A 35 29.05 -8.88 11.01
N VAL A 36 30.31 -8.99 11.44
CA VAL A 36 31.27 -7.88 11.50
C VAL A 36 31.55 -7.47 10.06
N TYR A 37 31.29 -6.22 9.69
CA TYR A 37 32.08 -5.42 8.74
C TYR A 37 31.56 -3.96 8.77
N GLN A 38 32.31 -3.07 9.42
CA GLN A 38 32.21 -1.62 9.23
C GLN A 38 33.06 -1.24 8.01
N PRO A 39 32.49 -0.59 6.98
CA PRO A 39 33.31 0.15 6.02
C PRO A 39 33.80 1.45 6.67
N GLN A 40 35.11 1.66 6.64
CA GLN A 40 35.74 2.95 6.94
C GLN A 40 35.16 4.04 6.03
N GLN A 41 34.79 5.17 6.65
CA GLN A 41 34.50 6.42 5.95
C GLN A 41 35.76 6.89 5.20
N PRO A 42 35.67 7.24 3.90
CA PRO A 42 36.72 7.99 3.24
C PRO A 42 36.74 9.43 3.74
N GLU A 43 37.94 9.92 4.04
CA GLU A 43 38.26 11.29 4.43
C GLU A 43 37.75 12.32 3.42
N LEU A 44 37.28 13.44 3.97
CA LEU A 44 36.76 14.58 3.25
C LEU A 44 37.95 15.39 2.71
N LEU A 45 38.16 15.36 1.40
CA LEU A 45 39.11 16.24 0.72
C LEU A 45 38.56 17.68 0.76
N GLU A 46 39.10 18.49 1.67
CA GLU A 46 38.90 19.94 1.68
C GLU A 46 39.47 20.54 0.39
N THR A 47 38.58 21.04 -0.46
CA THR A 47 38.96 21.88 -1.60
C THR A 47 38.85 23.33 -1.16
N GLU A 48 39.99 23.97 -0.92
CA GLU A 48 40.10 25.40 -0.68
C GLU A 48 39.57 26.21 -1.89
N MET A 49 38.37 26.78 -1.75
CA MET A 49 37.91 27.85 -2.64
C MET A 49 38.49 29.19 -2.17
N LYS A 50 39.51 29.68 -2.87
CA LYS A 50 40.00 31.07 -2.77
C LYS A 50 38.94 32.03 -3.32
N ILE A 51 38.27 32.76 -2.43
CA ILE A 51 37.41 33.90 -2.78
C ILE A 51 38.30 35.15 -2.92
N PHE A 52 38.29 35.72 -4.12
CA PHE A 52 38.85 37.04 -4.43
C PHE A 52 38.11 38.13 -3.65
N ARG A 53 38.84 38.85 -2.79
CA ARG A 53 38.36 40.04 -2.06
C ARG A 53 38.73 41.29 -2.88
N GLY A 54 37.77 41.85 -3.61
CA GLY A 54 37.92 43.16 -4.24
C GLY A 54 37.95 44.26 -3.19
N GLN A 55 39.06 45.00 -3.14
CA GLN A 55 39.18 46.27 -2.44
C GLN A 55 38.48 47.36 -3.25
N ASN A 56 37.47 48.02 -2.66
CA ASN A 56 37.04 49.33 -3.13
C ASN A 56 37.43 50.36 -2.07
N GLN A 57 38.36 51.24 -2.49
CA GLN A 57 38.71 52.49 -1.84
C GLN A 57 37.49 53.43 -1.87
N VAL A 58 37.19 54.06 -0.74
CA VAL A 58 36.36 55.26 -0.73
C VAL A 58 37.16 56.37 -0.06
N GLN A 59 37.29 57.45 -0.82
CA GLN A 59 38.04 58.67 -0.55
C GLN A 59 37.60 59.38 0.72
N GLU A 60 38.59 59.83 1.49
CA GLU A 60 38.48 60.96 2.40
C GLU A 60 38.20 62.23 1.59
N LEU A 61 37.11 62.93 1.91
CA LEU A 61 36.91 64.33 1.52
C LEU A 61 36.86 65.19 2.78
N GLN A 62 37.95 65.89 3.04
CA GLN A 62 38.02 66.98 4.00
C GLN A 62 37.21 68.17 3.46
N VAL A 63 36.27 68.69 4.24
CA VAL A 63 35.67 70.01 4.01
C VAL A 63 35.62 70.80 5.33
N ALA A 64 35.92 72.09 5.19
CA ALA A 64 36.33 73.03 6.21
C ALA A 64 35.22 73.49 7.17
N ASN A 65 35.67 73.82 8.39
CA ASN A 65 34.99 74.68 9.36
C ASN A 65 34.65 76.05 8.76
N PRO A 66 33.48 76.60 9.11
CA PRO A 66 33.46 77.97 9.61
C PRO A 66 32.66 78.17 10.91
N GLN A 67 33.06 79.26 11.56
CA GLN A 67 32.73 79.77 12.89
C GLN A 67 31.28 80.30 13.06
N PRO A 68 30.87 80.68 14.30
CA PRO A 68 29.50 80.62 14.75
C PRO A 68 28.72 81.93 14.52
N ILE A 69 27.42 81.79 14.21
CA ILE A 69 26.45 82.90 14.21
C ILE A 69 25.50 82.72 15.39
N LYS A 70 25.47 83.74 16.25
CA LYS A 70 24.55 83.93 17.37
C LYS A 70 23.21 84.49 16.87
N GLN A 71 22.18 84.35 17.72
CA GLN A 71 20.85 85.01 17.70
C GLN A 71 19.83 84.33 16.76
N ALA A 72 18.54 84.18 17.07
CA ALA A 72 17.73 84.65 18.19
C ALA A 72 16.60 83.65 18.49
N SER A 73 16.13 83.71 19.72
CA SER A 73 14.91 83.10 20.25
C SER A 73 13.64 83.52 19.51
N SER A 74 12.80 82.56 19.16
CA SER A 74 11.34 82.75 19.19
C SER A 74 10.66 81.44 19.61
N GLN A 75 10.19 81.44 20.85
CA GLN A 75 9.29 80.47 21.41
C GLN A 75 7.99 80.45 20.61
N ILE A 76 7.63 79.30 20.05
CA ILE A 76 6.22 78.95 19.82
C ILE A 76 5.97 77.69 20.64
N VAL A 77 5.64 77.92 21.91
CA VAL A 77 5.07 76.92 22.81
C VAL A 77 3.62 76.75 22.38
N ILE A 78 3.37 75.80 21.48
CA ILE A 78 2.00 75.32 21.25
C ILE A 78 1.72 74.23 22.28
N GLN A 79 0.94 74.63 23.28
CA GLN A 79 0.11 73.79 24.12
C GLN A 79 -0.44 72.58 23.35
N ASN A 80 0.08 71.38 23.62
CA ASN A 80 -0.62 70.11 23.35
C ASN A 80 -0.25 69.03 24.39
N GLN A 81 0.10 69.43 25.61
CA GLN A 81 0.45 68.48 26.69
C GLN A 81 -0.76 67.82 27.37
N TYR A 82 -2.00 68.23 27.08
CA TYR A 82 -3.19 67.70 27.77
C TYR A 82 -3.87 66.48 27.12
N GLN A 83 -3.50 66.06 25.91
CA GLN A 83 -4.04 64.83 25.30
C GLN A 83 -3.15 63.57 25.48
N GLN A 84 -1.91 63.69 25.95
CA GLN A 84 -1.01 62.54 26.06
C GLN A 84 -1.27 61.63 27.28
N GLN A 85 -2.04 62.06 28.28
CA GLN A 85 -2.26 61.24 29.47
C GLN A 85 -3.39 60.20 29.33
N GLN A 86 -4.41 60.43 28.47
CA GLN A 86 -5.43 59.40 28.21
C GLN A 86 -4.98 58.31 27.23
N VAL A 87 -3.93 58.56 26.42
CA VAL A 87 -3.36 57.56 25.50
C VAL A 87 -2.54 56.50 26.23
N LYS A 88 -1.98 56.81 27.41
CA LYS A 88 -1.10 55.89 28.16
C LYS A 88 -1.79 54.67 28.78
N GLN A 89 -3.12 54.69 28.91
CA GLN A 89 -3.84 53.58 29.55
C GLN A 89 -4.27 52.50 28.54
N ASN A 90 -4.60 52.88 27.30
CA ASN A 90 -4.94 51.94 26.23
C ASN A 90 -3.72 51.20 25.65
N SER A 91 -2.49 51.73 25.83
CA SER A 91 -1.28 51.10 25.31
C SER A 91 -0.92 49.77 25.98
N LYS A 92 -1.34 49.55 27.24
CA LYS A 92 -1.06 48.31 27.98
C LYS A 92 -1.87 47.12 27.47
N VAL A 93 -3.13 47.34 27.08
CA VAL A 93 -4.02 46.29 26.56
C VAL A 93 -3.57 45.86 25.16
N SER A 94 -3.19 46.82 24.31
CA SER A 94 -2.64 46.59 22.97
C SER A 94 -1.39 45.68 23.02
N TYR A 95 -0.45 45.99 23.92
CA TYR A 95 0.77 45.19 24.09
C TYR A 95 0.49 43.73 24.47
N LEU A 96 -0.47 43.49 25.37
CA LEU A 96 -0.82 42.14 25.80
C LEU A 96 -1.38 41.28 24.64
N ILE A 97 -2.13 41.89 23.73
CA ILE A 97 -2.72 41.20 22.57
C ILE A 97 -1.65 40.84 21.54
N ASP A 98 -0.68 41.72 21.32
CA ASP A 98 0.45 41.43 20.43
C ASP A 98 1.29 40.23 20.94
N TRP A 99 1.47 40.11 22.26
CA TRP A 99 2.12 38.94 22.86
C TRP A 99 1.31 37.66 22.71
N ILE A 100 -0.01 37.73 22.89
CA ILE A 100 -0.89 36.58 22.69
C ILE A 100 -0.82 36.13 21.22
N MET A 101 -0.88 37.06 20.26
CA MET A 101 -0.76 36.78 18.83
C MET A 101 0.59 36.16 18.44
N TYR A 102 1.64 36.39 19.23
CA TYR A 102 2.95 35.76 19.04
C TYR A 102 3.04 34.37 19.66
N PHE A 103 2.59 34.20 20.90
CA PHE A 103 2.72 32.93 21.63
C PHE A 103 1.67 31.88 21.25
N LEU A 104 0.46 32.30 20.86
CA LEU A 104 -0.63 31.39 20.53
C LEU A 104 -0.27 30.48 19.32
N PRO A 105 0.26 30.98 18.19
CA PRO A 105 0.76 30.14 17.10
C PRO A 105 1.84 29.13 17.53
N ILE A 106 2.78 29.55 18.39
CA ILE A 106 3.86 28.69 18.87
C ILE A 106 3.30 27.57 19.76
N ALA A 107 2.41 27.91 20.69
CA ALA A 107 1.75 26.94 21.55
C ALA A 107 0.95 25.91 20.74
N PHE A 108 0.24 26.37 19.69
CA PHE A 108 -0.46 25.49 18.76
C PHE A 108 0.49 24.53 18.03
N LEU A 109 1.60 25.04 17.48
CA LEU A 109 2.60 24.19 16.79
C LEU A 109 3.21 23.15 17.72
N ILE A 110 3.54 23.51 18.97
CA ILE A 110 4.07 22.56 19.96
C ILE A 110 3.01 21.50 20.28
N LEU A 111 1.75 21.89 20.50
CA LEU A 111 0.66 20.97 20.78
C LEU A 111 0.46 19.98 19.62
N ILE A 112 0.41 20.47 18.38
CA ILE A 112 0.28 19.63 17.19
C ILE A 112 1.49 18.70 17.04
N LEU A 113 2.70 19.18 17.31
CA LEU A 113 3.91 18.34 17.28
C LEU A 113 3.81 17.18 18.28
N ILE A 114 3.36 17.45 19.50
CA ILE A 114 3.18 16.43 20.55
C ILE A 114 2.13 15.41 20.09
N VAL A 115 0.96 15.87 19.63
CA VAL A 115 -0.13 15.00 19.18
C VAL A 115 0.32 14.12 18.02
N MET A 116 0.99 14.70 17.02
CA MET A 116 1.50 13.96 15.86
C MET A 116 2.61 12.98 16.27
N SER A 117 3.46 13.33 17.24
CA SER A 117 4.49 12.41 17.76
C SER A 117 3.86 11.24 18.51
N CYS A 118 2.84 11.48 19.34
CA CYS A 118 2.06 10.43 20.00
C CYS A 118 1.38 9.51 18.96
N MET A 119 0.84 10.09 17.88
CA MET A 119 0.24 9.35 16.79
C MET A 119 1.27 8.49 16.04
N VAL A 120 2.47 8.99 15.75
CA VAL A 120 3.57 8.17 15.19
C VAL A 120 3.98 7.05 16.14
N GLY A 121 4.07 7.34 17.45
CA GLY A 121 4.37 6.34 18.46
C GLY A 121 3.33 5.22 18.55
N ALA A 122 2.05 5.55 18.39
CA ALA A 122 0.97 4.57 18.31
C ALA A 122 1.11 3.64 17.08
N LYS A 123 1.61 4.17 15.95
CA LYS A 123 1.77 3.43 14.68
C LYS A 123 2.83 2.37 14.67
N ILE A 124 3.92 2.53 15.42
CA ILE A 124 5.00 1.54 15.46
C ILE A 124 4.47 0.18 15.95
N LYS A 125 3.31 0.17 16.61
CA LYS A 125 2.62 -1.03 17.06
C LYS A 125 1.66 -1.63 16.02
N HIS A 126 1.40 -0.95 14.90
CA HIS A 126 0.48 -1.42 13.87
C HIS A 126 1.20 -2.36 12.90
N PHE A 127 0.63 -3.55 12.73
CA PHE A 127 1.09 -4.54 11.76
C PHE A 127 0.82 -4.03 10.32
N ASN A 128 1.74 -4.26 9.37
CA ASN A 128 1.53 -3.88 7.96
C ASN A 128 0.37 -4.71 7.35
N PRO A 129 -0.78 -4.12 7.00
CA PRO A 129 -1.92 -4.87 6.51
C PRO A 129 -1.82 -5.21 5.00
N GLU A 130 -0.74 -4.81 4.32
CA GLU A 130 -0.59 -4.98 2.87
C GLU A 130 -0.73 -6.43 2.41
N GLY A 131 -0.08 -7.39 3.07
CA GLY A 131 -0.23 -8.80 2.72
C GLY A 131 -1.66 -9.31 2.92
N ALA A 132 -2.34 -8.88 3.98
CA ALA A 132 -3.75 -9.21 4.19
C ALA A 132 -4.67 -8.57 3.14
N HIS A 133 -4.36 -7.34 2.69
CA HIS A 133 -5.07 -6.68 1.60
C HIS A 133 -4.91 -7.42 0.28
N ASN A 134 -3.71 -7.92 0.01
CA ASN A 134 -3.45 -8.69 -1.19
C ASN A 134 -4.18 -10.03 -1.17
N THR A 135 -4.21 -10.72 -0.02
CA THR A 135 -5.01 -11.92 0.20
C THR A 135 -6.51 -11.67 -0.01
N LEU A 136 -7.04 -10.58 0.52
CA LEU A 136 -8.45 -10.21 0.32
C LEU A 136 -8.76 -9.83 -1.14
N LYS A 137 -7.79 -9.25 -1.85
CA LYS A 137 -7.93 -8.98 -3.28
C LYS A 137 -8.04 -10.28 -4.08
N THR A 138 -7.22 -11.28 -3.79
CA THR A 138 -7.33 -12.62 -4.40
C THR A 138 -8.68 -13.26 -4.13
N LEU A 139 -9.19 -13.16 -2.88
CA LEU A 139 -10.55 -13.63 -2.56
C LEU A 139 -11.61 -12.90 -3.38
N LYS A 140 -11.53 -11.58 -3.49
CA LYS A 140 -12.45 -10.78 -4.29
C LYS A 140 -12.44 -11.21 -5.76
N GLU A 141 -11.25 -11.25 -6.37
CA GLU A 141 -11.08 -11.61 -7.78
C GLU A 141 -11.60 -13.02 -8.05
N ASN A 142 -11.29 -14.00 -7.20
CA ASN A 142 -11.82 -15.36 -7.32
C ASN A 142 -13.37 -15.42 -7.22
N LEU A 143 -13.97 -14.59 -6.34
CA LEU A 143 -15.43 -14.50 -6.22
C LEU A 143 -16.08 -13.68 -7.35
N GLU A 144 -15.32 -12.90 -8.12
CA GLU A 144 -15.81 -12.16 -9.30
C GLU A 144 -15.65 -12.94 -10.60
N MET A 145 -14.71 -13.89 -10.64
CA MET A 145 -14.47 -14.71 -11.83
C MET A 145 -15.72 -15.48 -12.26
N ASP A 146 -15.95 -15.46 -13.57
CA ASP A 146 -17.00 -16.25 -14.21
C ASP A 146 -16.65 -17.74 -14.16
N PRO A 147 -17.59 -18.62 -13.77
CA PRO A 147 -17.39 -20.06 -13.84
C PRO A 147 -17.09 -20.52 -15.26
N ILE A 148 -16.17 -21.47 -15.40
CA ILE A 148 -15.85 -22.10 -16.69
C ILE A 148 -16.99 -23.07 -17.04
N GLU A 149 -17.69 -22.80 -18.14
CA GLU A 149 -18.73 -23.67 -18.71
C GLU A 149 -18.13 -24.90 -19.38
N ASP A 150 -17.04 -24.71 -20.13
CA ASP A 150 -16.38 -25.78 -20.83
C ASP A 150 -14.94 -25.40 -21.16
N ILE A 151 -14.12 -26.44 -21.36
CA ILE A 151 -12.73 -26.31 -21.79
C ILE A 151 -12.49 -27.26 -22.95
N ILE A 152 -11.80 -26.77 -23.98
CA ILE A 152 -11.40 -27.57 -25.14
C ILE A 152 -9.94 -27.28 -25.47
N GLU A 153 -9.30 -28.22 -26.17
CA GLU A 153 -8.03 -27.96 -26.82
C GLU A 153 -8.26 -26.99 -27.99
N ALA A 154 -7.37 -26.01 -28.14
CA ALA A 154 -7.45 -25.09 -29.25
C ALA A 154 -7.08 -25.83 -30.54
N ASN A 155 -7.93 -25.73 -31.56
CA ASN A 155 -7.65 -26.33 -32.85
C ASN A 155 -6.56 -25.53 -33.56
N GLU A 156 -5.51 -26.20 -34.02
CA GLU A 156 -4.60 -25.62 -35.00
C GLU A 156 -5.36 -25.37 -36.30
N VAL A 157 -5.37 -24.12 -36.76
CA VAL A 157 -5.91 -23.78 -38.07
C VAL A 157 -4.94 -24.31 -39.13
N THR A 158 -5.28 -25.43 -39.76
CA THR A 158 -4.59 -25.97 -40.95
C THR A 158 -4.91 -25.11 -42.20
N PRO A 159 -4.12 -25.16 -43.30
CA PRO A 159 -2.74 -24.73 -43.42
C PRO A 159 -2.58 -23.76 -44.63
N GLU A 160 -2.65 -22.45 -44.41
CA GLU A 160 -1.97 -21.46 -45.27
C GLU A 160 -1.03 -20.59 -44.43
N VAL A 161 -0.62 -21.13 -43.29
CA VAL A 161 0.25 -20.47 -42.34
C VAL A 161 1.66 -20.53 -42.91
N THR A 162 2.24 -19.37 -43.20
CA THR A 162 3.61 -19.29 -43.70
C THR A 162 4.57 -19.93 -42.68
N MET A 163 5.72 -20.45 -43.13
CA MET A 163 6.70 -21.09 -42.25
C MET A 163 7.08 -20.20 -41.05
N ILE A 164 7.05 -18.87 -41.23
CA ILE A 164 7.33 -17.87 -40.18
C ILE A 164 6.22 -17.79 -39.13
N GLU A 165 4.95 -17.90 -39.53
CA GLU A 165 3.82 -17.89 -38.61
C GLU A 165 3.69 -19.21 -37.85
N TYR A 166 4.10 -20.33 -38.47
CA TYR A 166 4.22 -21.62 -37.81
C TYR A 166 5.18 -21.55 -36.62
N PHE A 167 6.34 -20.88 -36.78
CA PHE A 167 7.29 -20.68 -35.69
C PHE A 167 6.82 -19.69 -34.62
N ARG A 168 5.83 -18.85 -34.89
CA ARG A 168 5.36 -17.83 -33.94
C ARG A 168 4.15 -18.26 -33.12
N HIS A 169 3.58 -19.45 -33.33
CA HIS A 169 2.41 -19.97 -32.60
C HIS A 169 1.23 -18.98 -32.48
N ARG A 170 1.14 -17.97 -33.38
CA ARG A 170 0.30 -16.78 -33.18
C ARG A 170 -1.11 -16.87 -33.74
N ASN A 171 -1.42 -17.93 -34.48
CA ASN A 171 -2.71 -18.09 -35.16
C ASN A 171 -3.60 -19.15 -34.49
N ILE A 172 -3.59 -19.20 -33.17
CA ILE A 172 -4.49 -20.05 -32.39
C ILE A 172 -5.86 -19.36 -32.35
N ARG A 173 -6.88 -19.99 -32.92
CA ARG A 173 -8.25 -19.48 -32.91
C ARG A 173 -9.14 -20.39 -32.09
N CYS A 174 -9.80 -19.80 -31.10
CA CYS A 174 -10.84 -20.50 -30.36
C CYS A 174 -12.16 -20.52 -31.15
N PRO A 175 -12.94 -21.61 -31.08
CA PRO A 175 -14.29 -21.66 -31.64
C PRO A 175 -15.19 -20.55 -31.09
N ASN A 176 -16.28 -20.26 -31.80
CA ASN A 176 -17.23 -19.22 -31.39
C ASN A 176 -17.74 -19.46 -29.97
N GLY A 177 -17.67 -18.41 -29.14
CA GLY A 177 -18.07 -18.47 -27.73
C GLY A 177 -16.99 -18.97 -26.78
N TYR A 178 -15.83 -19.40 -27.29
CA TYR A 178 -14.66 -19.70 -26.47
C TYR A 178 -13.61 -18.59 -26.62
N GLU A 179 -12.86 -18.35 -25.56
CA GLU A 179 -11.69 -17.47 -25.53
C GLU A 179 -10.43 -18.28 -25.22
N LEU A 180 -9.27 -17.77 -25.63
CA LEU A 180 -7.99 -18.40 -25.31
C LEU A 180 -7.77 -18.33 -23.81
N ALA A 181 -7.47 -19.47 -23.19
CA ALA A 181 -7.18 -19.53 -21.77
C ALA A 181 -5.85 -18.85 -21.48
N ASP A 182 -5.85 -17.86 -20.59
CA ASP A 182 -4.65 -17.36 -19.95
C ASP A 182 -4.29 -18.35 -18.85
N ILE A 183 -3.28 -19.19 -19.09
CA ILE A 183 -2.87 -20.21 -18.13
C ILE A 183 -1.76 -19.71 -17.20
N GLY A 184 -1.33 -18.46 -17.30
CA GLY A 184 -0.36 -17.88 -16.38
C GLY A 184 0.55 -16.84 -17.03
N GLN A 185 1.44 -16.28 -16.23
CA GLN A 185 2.33 -15.22 -16.67
C GLN A 185 3.70 -15.36 -16.04
N TRP A 186 4.74 -15.18 -16.86
CA TRP A 186 6.08 -14.88 -16.36
C TRP A 186 6.14 -13.38 -16.05
N ASP A 187 6.25 -13.03 -14.76
CA ASP A 187 6.10 -11.63 -14.29
C ASP A 187 7.18 -10.66 -14.82
N GLY A 188 8.27 -11.20 -15.35
CA GLY A 188 9.41 -10.43 -15.80
C GLY A 188 10.45 -10.17 -14.72
N ILE A 189 11.43 -9.33 -15.04
CA ILE A 189 12.53 -8.98 -14.14
C ILE A 189 12.72 -7.48 -14.02
N LYS A 190 13.23 -7.02 -12.88
CA LYS A 190 13.64 -5.64 -12.63
C LYS A 190 15.06 -5.42 -13.14
N SER A 191 15.39 -4.17 -13.45
CA SER A 191 16.77 -3.81 -13.80
C SER A 191 17.67 -3.80 -12.55
N GLY A 192 18.95 -4.13 -12.73
CA GLY A 192 19.97 -4.03 -11.68
C GLY A 192 21.33 -4.52 -12.14
N CYS A 193 22.19 -4.85 -11.18
CA CYS A 193 23.52 -5.40 -11.41
C CYS A 193 23.66 -6.73 -10.66
N LEU A 194 24.08 -7.78 -11.37
CA LEU A 194 24.33 -9.12 -10.83
C LEU A 194 25.80 -9.48 -10.97
N CYS A 195 26.45 -9.90 -9.90
CA CYS A 195 27.85 -10.33 -9.89
C CYS A 195 27.96 -11.86 -9.93
N GLU A 196 29.10 -12.38 -10.40
CA GLU A 196 29.38 -13.83 -10.47
C GLU A 196 29.21 -14.55 -9.11
N ASN A 197 29.42 -13.85 -8.00
CA ASN A 197 29.24 -14.40 -6.64
C ASN A 197 27.80 -14.31 -6.11
N GLY A 198 26.84 -13.88 -6.94
CA GLY A 198 25.44 -13.69 -6.57
C GLY A 198 25.12 -12.37 -5.86
N GLU A 199 26.11 -11.49 -5.64
CA GLU A 199 25.85 -10.16 -5.10
C GLU A 199 24.99 -9.33 -6.07
N THR A 200 24.00 -8.63 -5.52
CA THR A 200 23.10 -7.76 -6.28
C THR A 200 23.26 -6.30 -5.87
N SER A 201 23.08 -5.39 -6.82
CA SER A 201 22.95 -3.96 -6.56
C SER A 201 21.84 -3.37 -7.43
N HIS A 202 20.99 -2.54 -6.81
CA HIS A 202 19.94 -1.79 -7.51
C HIS A 202 20.44 -0.46 -8.11
N ALA A 203 21.74 -0.18 -8.02
CA ALA A 203 22.31 1.02 -8.62
C ALA A 203 22.11 1.01 -10.15
N ALA A 204 21.69 2.16 -10.70
CA ALA A 204 21.55 2.34 -12.15
C ALA A 204 22.86 2.12 -12.94
N THR A 205 23.98 2.14 -12.21
CA THR A 205 25.35 2.11 -12.69
C THR A 205 26.07 0.91 -12.07
N CYS A 206 26.34 -0.14 -12.87
CA CYS A 206 27.20 -1.27 -12.48
C CYS A 206 28.68 -0.90 -12.51
N PHE A 207 29.02 0.24 -11.89
CA PHE A 207 30.35 0.82 -11.96
C PHE A 207 31.20 0.23 -10.83
N TYR A 208 32.40 -0.25 -11.17
CA TYR A 208 33.54 -0.59 -10.28
C TYR A 208 33.75 -2.05 -9.81
N LYS A 209 32.93 -3.03 -10.18
CA LYS A 209 33.26 -4.45 -9.94
C LYS A 209 33.33 -5.21 -11.27
N SER A 210 34.53 -5.69 -11.64
CA SER A 210 34.80 -6.34 -12.92
C SER A 210 33.99 -7.61 -13.18
N SER A 211 33.44 -8.24 -12.14
CA SER A 211 32.63 -9.47 -12.22
C SER A 211 31.11 -9.23 -12.26
N CYS A 212 30.66 -7.98 -12.35
CA CYS A 212 29.23 -7.66 -12.33
C CYS A 212 28.71 -7.28 -13.72
N GLN A 213 27.57 -7.86 -14.08
CA GLN A 213 26.89 -7.62 -15.34
C GLN A 213 25.58 -6.88 -15.11
N ARG A 214 25.20 -6.02 -16.06
CA ARG A 214 23.95 -5.28 -16.01
C ARG A 214 22.79 -6.17 -16.44
N VAL A 215 21.77 -6.24 -15.60
CA VAL A 215 20.49 -6.88 -15.88
C VAL A 215 19.52 -5.81 -16.38
N ARG A 216 18.98 -5.99 -17.59
CA ARG A 216 17.93 -5.12 -18.13
C ARG A 216 16.58 -5.56 -17.57
N SER A 217 15.68 -4.60 -17.35
CA SER A 217 14.30 -4.95 -17.01
C SER A 217 13.62 -5.56 -18.21
N HIS A 218 12.80 -6.58 -17.96
CA HIS A 218 11.91 -7.15 -18.97
C HIS A 218 10.47 -7.12 -18.45
N ASP A 219 9.54 -6.88 -19.36
CA ASP A 219 8.12 -6.90 -19.08
C ASP A 219 7.61 -8.34 -18.96
N SER A 220 6.39 -8.46 -18.44
CA SER A 220 5.77 -9.74 -18.24
C SER A 220 5.38 -10.39 -19.57
N VAL A 221 5.39 -11.71 -19.62
CA VAL A 221 5.06 -12.50 -20.81
C VAL A 221 4.01 -13.53 -20.43
N ASN A 222 2.90 -13.56 -21.16
CA ASN A 222 1.82 -14.52 -20.92
C ASN A 222 2.26 -15.91 -21.37
N LEU A 223 1.94 -16.90 -20.56
CA LEU A 223 2.18 -18.31 -20.82
C LEU A 223 0.84 -18.88 -21.30
N ASN A 224 0.75 -19.24 -22.58
CA ASN A 224 -0.47 -19.73 -23.21
C ASN A 224 -0.32 -21.15 -23.77
N ILE A 225 0.91 -21.68 -23.77
CA ILE A 225 1.25 -22.98 -24.34
C ILE A 225 1.71 -23.91 -23.23
N TRP A 226 1.09 -25.08 -23.16
CA TRP A 226 1.41 -26.16 -22.25
C TRP A 226 1.55 -27.47 -23.02
N GLN A 227 2.76 -28.04 -23.01
CA GLN A 227 3.10 -29.26 -23.75
C GLN A 227 2.69 -29.16 -25.23
N SER A 228 3.06 -28.04 -25.87
CA SER A 228 2.78 -27.72 -27.28
C SER A 228 1.30 -27.55 -27.63
N LYS A 229 0.42 -27.45 -26.62
CA LYS A 229 -1.02 -27.23 -26.80
C LYS A 229 -1.45 -25.93 -26.15
N SER A 230 -2.51 -25.35 -26.69
CA SER A 230 -3.22 -24.25 -26.05
C SER A 230 -4.66 -24.66 -25.77
N PHE A 231 -5.27 -23.99 -24.81
CA PHE A 231 -6.61 -24.31 -24.35
C PHE A 231 -7.54 -23.13 -24.62
N CYS A 232 -8.78 -23.45 -24.97
CA CYS A 232 -9.85 -22.48 -25.10
C CYS A 232 -10.90 -22.76 -24.03
N ILE A 233 -11.36 -21.72 -23.35
CA ILE A 233 -12.38 -21.80 -22.31
C ILE A 233 -13.64 -21.06 -22.75
N LYS A 234 -14.78 -21.59 -22.34
CA LYS A 234 -16.08 -20.91 -22.45
C LYS A 234 -16.50 -20.52 -21.04
N LYS A 235 -16.73 -19.24 -20.80
CA LYS A 235 -17.21 -18.71 -19.50
C LYS A 235 -18.74 -18.65 -19.48
N TYR A 236 -19.33 -18.89 -18.31
CA TYR A 236 -20.75 -18.66 -18.09
C TYR A 236 -21.04 -17.15 -18.07
N GLN A 237 -21.96 -16.68 -18.90
CA GLN A 237 -22.37 -15.26 -18.93
C GLN A 237 -23.59 -14.95 -18.05
N ASP A 238 -24.51 -15.90 -17.91
CA ASP A 238 -25.82 -15.67 -17.26
C ASP A 238 -25.91 -16.26 -15.84
N TRP A 239 -24.80 -16.34 -15.10
CA TRP A 239 -24.81 -16.88 -13.74
C TRP A 239 -25.11 -15.78 -12.70
N GLN A 240 -25.52 -16.19 -11.51
CA GLN A 240 -25.77 -15.30 -10.38
C GLN A 240 -25.12 -15.84 -9.11
N ASN A 241 -24.70 -14.94 -8.22
CA ASN A 241 -24.29 -15.32 -6.87
C ASN A 241 -25.49 -15.90 -6.11
N LEU A 242 -25.27 -16.96 -5.34
CA LEU A 242 -26.31 -17.56 -4.51
C LEU A 242 -26.61 -16.64 -3.31
N ILE A 243 -27.69 -15.86 -3.39
CA ILE A 243 -28.14 -14.96 -2.33
C ILE A 243 -29.17 -15.68 -1.45
N GLY A 244 -28.80 -16.02 -0.22
CA GLY A 244 -29.69 -16.78 0.68
C GLY A 244 -29.67 -18.28 0.37
N LEU A 245 -30.72 -19.03 0.76
CA LEU A 245 -30.71 -20.49 0.70
C LEU A 245 -30.98 -21.09 -0.68
N THR A 246 -31.76 -20.39 -1.51
CA THR A 246 -32.25 -20.85 -2.82
C THR A 246 -31.94 -19.84 -3.90
N CYS A 247 -31.86 -20.30 -5.16
CA CYS A 247 -31.76 -19.42 -6.31
C CYS A 247 -33.10 -18.74 -6.63
N ASP A 248 -33.05 -17.62 -7.36
CA ASP A 248 -34.23 -16.94 -7.88
C ASP A 248 -34.99 -17.82 -8.88
N ASN A 249 -36.27 -17.48 -9.12
CA ASN A 249 -37.11 -18.22 -10.06
C ASN A 249 -36.47 -18.27 -11.46
N GLY A 250 -36.40 -19.47 -12.05
CA GLY A 250 -35.75 -19.70 -13.34
C GLY A 250 -34.28 -20.13 -13.25
N TYR A 251 -33.71 -20.13 -12.04
CA TYR A 251 -32.35 -20.57 -11.77
C TYR A 251 -32.34 -21.84 -10.90
N LYS A 252 -31.28 -22.64 -11.05
CA LYS A 252 -30.96 -23.78 -10.18
C LYS A 252 -29.60 -23.57 -9.53
N GLN A 253 -29.42 -24.16 -8.36
CA GLN A 253 -28.18 -24.08 -7.60
C GLN A 253 -27.15 -25.07 -8.16
N CYS A 254 -25.92 -24.60 -8.38
CA CYS A 254 -24.76 -25.42 -8.74
C CYS A 254 -23.61 -25.06 -7.79
N GLY A 255 -23.51 -25.77 -6.66
CA GLY A 255 -22.57 -25.38 -5.60
C GLY A 255 -22.95 -24.04 -4.96
N ASN A 256 -22.08 -23.04 -5.04
CA ASN A 256 -22.27 -21.70 -4.43
C ASN A 256 -22.76 -20.63 -5.41
N ILE A 257 -23.24 -21.03 -6.58
CA ILE A 257 -23.76 -20.14 -7.61
C ILE A 257 -25.13 -20.62 -8.10
N CYS A 258 -25.82 -19.74 -8.81
CA CYS A 258 -27.09 -19.99 -9.48
C CYS A 258 -26.90 -19.89 -11.00
N VAL A 259 -27.38 -20.88 -11.74
CA VAL A 259 -27.37 -20.90 -13.22
C VAL A 259 -28.78 -21.12 -13.76
N PRO A 260 -29.10 -20.70 -15.00
CA PRO A 260 -30.42 -20.94 -15.57
C PRO A 260 -30.80 -22.42 -15.55
N ILE A 261 -32.07 -22.73 -15.23
CA ILE A 261 -32.53 -24.13 -15.11
C ILE A 261 -32.35 -24.94 -16.40
N THR A 262 -32.37 -24.26 -17.55
CA THR A 262 -32.20 -24.82 -18.89
C THR A 262 -30.74 -25.16 -19.25
N LYS A 263 -29.76 -24.63 -18.51
CA LYS A 263 -28.33 -24.88 -18.74
C LYS A 263 -27.81 -25.95 -17.78
N ARG A 264 -26.70 -26.62 -18.11
CA ARG A 264 -26.01 -27.55 -17.19
C ARG A 264 -25.30 -26.77 -16.07
N CYS A 265 -24.78 -27.44 -15.04
CA CYS A 265 -23.87 -26.78 -14.11
C CYS A 265 -22.51 -26.50 -14.77
N PRO A 266 -21.72 -25.54 -14.30
CA PRO A 266 -20.37 -25.32 -14.82
C PRO A 266 -19.43 -26.48 -14.53
N LEU A 267 -18.27 -26.44 -15.17
CA LEU A 267 -17.20 -27.40 -14.95
C LEU A 267 -16.83 -27.38 -13.46
N SER A 268 -16.97 -28.52 -12.79
CA SER A 268 -16.67 -28.67 -11.36
C SER A 268 -15.37 -29.43 -11.10
N ASN A 269 -14.95 -30.28 -12.04
CA ASN A 269 -13.74 -31.09 -11.92
C ASN A 269 -13.26 -31.64 -13.27
N LEU A 270 -12.00 -32.03 -13.32
CA LEU A 270 -11.40 -32.86 -14.37
C LEU A 270 -10.82 -34.13 -13.73
N ILE A 271 -11.42 -35.28 -14.03
CA ILE A 271 -10.96 -36.57 -13.48
C ILE A 271 -10.13 -37.31 -14.52
N LYS A 272 -8.88 -37.60 -14.17
CA LYS A 272 -7.98 -38.42 -14.99
C LYS A 272 -8.58 -39.82 -15.21
N ARG A 273 -8.68 -40.25 -16.47
CA ARG A 273 -9.13 -41.60 -16.85
C ARG A 273 -8.11 -42.24 -17.80
N ASN A 274 -7.86 -43.54 -17.59
CA ASN A 274 -6.86 -44.30 -18.38
C ASN A 274 -7.45 -44.99 -19.62
N SER A 275 -8.77 -44.96 -19.83
CA SER A 275 -9.43 -45.58 -20.99
C SER A 275 -9.85 -44.54 -22.02
N ARG A 276 -9.81 -44.93 -23.30
CA ARG A 276 -10.38 -44.14 -24.41
C ARG A 276 -11.85 -43.83 -24.08
N SER A 277 -12.14 -42.55 -23.91
CA SER A 277 -13.44 -42.00 -23.54
C SER A 277 -14.04 -41.28 -24.75
N ASP A 278 -15.37 -41.10 -24.74
CA ASP A 278 -16.06 -40.18 -25.65
C ASP A 278 -15.33 -38.84 -25.76
N GLU A 279 -15.02 -38.44 -27.00
CA GLU A 279 -14.23 -37.23 -27.30
C GLU A 279 -14.94 -35.96 -26.80
N GLU A 280 -16.27 -35.91 -26.83
CA GLU A 280 -17.05 -34.72 -26.46
C GLU A 280 -16.93 -34.36 -24.97
N HIS A 281 -16.84 -35.37 -24.10
CA HIS A 281 -16.83 -35.21 -22.64
C HIS A 281 -15.43 -35.32 -22.03
N SER A 282 -14.40 -35.38 -22.88
CA SER A 282 -13.02 -35.49 -22.44
C SER A 282 -12.14 -34.37 -23.00
N ILE A 283 -10.99 -34.18 -22.36
CA ILE A 283 -9.95 -33.27 -22.83
C ILE A 283 -8.60 -33.93 -22.60
N GLN A 284 -7.71 -33.83 -23.59
CA GLN A 284 -6.35 -34.30 -23.45
C GLN A 284 -5.47 -33.15 -22.90
N ILE A 285 -4.83 -33.40 -21.77
CA ILE A 285 -3.88 -32.46 -21.16
C ILE A 285 -2.58 -33.22 -20.96
N GLY A 286 -1.57 -32.82 -21.74
CA GLY A 286 -0.34 -33.57 -21.88
C GLY A 286 -0.58 -35.00 -22.35
N ASN A 287 -0.06 -35.96 -21.59
CA ASN A 287 -0.18 -37.39 -21.89
C ASN A 287 -1.43 -38.05 -21.26
N HIS A 288 -2.32 -37.26 -20.67
CA HIS A 288 -3.45 -37.77 -19.90
C HIS A 288 -4.79 -37.30 -20.48
N ILE A 289 -5.80 -38.16 -20.40
CA ILE A 289 -7.18 -37.84 -20.78
C ILE A 289 -7.95 -37.56 -19.48
N PHE A 290 -8.65 -36.44 -19.46
CA PHE A 290 -9.49 -36.01 -18.35
C PHE A 290 -10.95 -36.00 -18.76
N ILE A 291 -11.84 -36.47 -17.88
CA ILE A 291 -13.28 -36.35 -18.05
C ILE A 291 -13.77 -35.09 -17.36
N LYS A 292 -14.57 -34.32 -18.09
CA LYS A 292 -15.24 -33.12 -17.62
C LYS A 292 -16.41 -33.50 -16.71
N GLN A 293 -16.44 -32.96 -15.49
CA GLN A 293 -17.57 -33.13 -14.57
C GLN A 293 -18.36 -31.83 -14.45
N TYR A 294 -19.69 -31.96 -14.48
CA TYR A 294 -20.65 -30.86 -14.39
C TYR A 294 -21.64 -31.14 -13.25
N GLN A 295 -21.14 -31.28 -12.03
CA GLN A 295 -21.93 -31.65 -10.85
C GLN A 295 -22.34 -30.41 -10.04
N ASP A 296 -23.25 -30.60 -9.08
CA ASP A 296 -23.66 -29.58 -8.09
C ASP A 296 -22.55 -29.36 -7.04
N ALA A 297 -21.36 -28.99 -7.48
CA ALA A 297 -20.16 -28.79 -6.68
C ALA A 297 -19.50 -27.45 -6.98
N ASP A 298 -18.43 -27.12 -6.25
CA ASP A 298 -17.68 -25.87 -6.44
C ASP A 298 -17.14 -25.80 -7.87
N SER A 299 -17.51 -24.73 -8.57
CA SER A 299 -17.16 -24.53 -9.98
C SER A 299 -15.70 -24.14 -10.14
N VAL A 300 -15.10 -24.59 -11.24
CA VAL A 300 -13.81 -24.12 -11.73
C VAL A 300 -13.98 -22.72 -12.29
N VAL A 301 -13.09 -21.81 -11.91
CA VAL A 301 -13.12 -20.40 -12.33
C VAL A 301 -11.88 -20.01 -13.13
N ASP A 302 -10.78 -20.75 -13.00
CA ASP A 302 -9.53 -20.40 -13.67
C ASP A 302 -8.62 -21.61 -13.94
N LEU A 303 -7.65 -21.42 -14.84
CA LEU A 303 -6.56 -22.34 -15.15
C LEU A 303 -5.24 -21.64 -14.91
N GLN A 304 -4.32 -22.26 -14.15
CA GLN A 304 -3.07 -21.60 -13.81
C GLN A 304 -1.87 -22.55 -13.84
N LEU A 305 -0.74 -22.01 -14.28
CA LEU A 305 0.60 -22.55 -14.17
C LEU A 305 1.22 -22.03 -12.89
N VAL A 306 1.60 -22.96 -12.02
CA VAL A 306 2.12 -22.64 -10.68
C VAL A 306 3.49 -23.28 -10.53
N PRO A 307 4.52 -22.58 -10.03
CA PRO A 307 5.79 -23.18 -9.65
C PRO A 307 5.58 -24.45 -8.83
N GLY A 308 6.07 -25.59 -9.33
CA GLY A 308 5.84 -26.92 -8.79
C GLY A 308 6.90 -27.32 -7.76
N LEU A 309 6.46 -28.01 -6.72
CA LEU A 309 7.31 -28.64 -5.70
C LEU A 309 7.59 -30.12 -6.05
N GLY A 310 7.75 -30.40 -7.34
CA GLY A 310 7.87 -31.76 -7.89
C GLY A 310 6.58 -32.57 -7.71
N GLN A 311 6.67 -33.74 -7.07
CA GLN A 311 5.49 -34.57 -6.74
C GLN A 311 4.65 -33.99 -5.60
N SER A 312 5.18 -33.02 -4.86
CA SER A 312 4.44 -32.37 -3.79
C SER A 312 3.42 -31.40 -4.38
N GLN A 313 2.26 -31.36 -3.77
CA GLN A 313 1.19 -30.48 -4.20
C GLN A 313 1.61 -29.01 -3.89
N SER A 314 2.02 -28.23 -4.91
CA SER A 314 2.21 -26.75 -4.84
C SER A 314 0.98 -25.98 -5.31
N SER A 315 0.52 -24.89 -4.67
CA SER A 315 -0.71 -24.16 -5.03
C SER A 315 -0.45 -22.65 -5.12
N PRO A 316 -1.21 -21.84 -5.89
CA PRO A 316 -0.99 -20.40 -5.91
C PRO A 316 -1.18 -19.79 -4.52
N CYS A 317 -0.35 -18.81 -4.18
CA CYS A 317 -0.43 -18.12 -2.89
C CYS A 317 -1.72 -17.29 -2.78
N TYR A 318 -2.26 -17.16 -1.56
CA TYR A 318 -3.33 -16.21 -1.31
C TYR A 318 -2.87 -14.77 -1.55
N ASN A 319 -1.68 -14.42 -1.08
CA ASN A 319 -1.07 -13.13 -1.38
C ASN A 319 -0.43 -13.18 -2.78
N TYR A 320 -1.06 -12.51 -3.75
CA TYR A 320 -0.63 -12.52 -5.16
C TYR A 320 0.76 -11.90 -5.41
N GLU A 321 1.34 -11.18 -4.44
CA GLU A 321 2.72 -10.66 -4.52
C GLU A 321 3.79 -11.73 -4.27
N PHE A 322 3.39 -12.94 -3.87
CA PHE A 322 4.29 -14.07 -3.65
C PHE A 322 4.00 -15.18 -4.64
N ASN A 323 5.07 -15.84 -5.09
CA ASN A 323 4.98 -17.07 -5.85
C ASN A 323 5.35 -18.26 -4.96
N PRO A 324 4.71 -19.42 -5.17
CA PRO A 324 5.11 -20.66 -4.51
C PRO A 324 6.58 -20.96 -4.79
N LYS A 325 7.24 -21.65 -3.86
CA LYS A 325 8.66 -21.94 -3.99
C LYS A 325 8.88 -23.10 -4.97
N PHE A 326 9.96 -23.03 -5.71
CA PHE A 326 10.46 -24.17 -6.48
C PHE A 326 11.03 -25.26 -5.57
N GLN A 327 11.20 -26.47 -6.11
CA GLN A 327 11.78 -27.59 -5.37
C GLN A 327 13.26 -27.33 -5.03
N SER A 328 14.00 -26.71 -5.94
CA SER A 328 15.41 -26.35 -5.75
C SER A 328 15.62 -25.18 -4.77
N GLU A 329 14.55 -24.41 -4.49
CA GLU A 329 14.59 -23.11 -3.81
C GLU A 329 15.46 -22.04 -4.52
N LEU A 330 15.90 -22.30 -5.75
CA LEU A 330 16.61 -21.35 -6.59
C LEU A 330 15.60 -20.48 -7.35
N TYR A 331 15.87 -19.19 -7.41
CA TYR A 331 15.10 -18.22 -8.20
C TYR A 331 16.02 -17.10 -8.68
N TYR A 332 15.65 -16.44 -9.78
CA TYR A 332 16.46 -15.35 -10.31
C TYR A 332 16.36 -14.10 -9.41
N PRO A 333 17.47 -13.49 -8.94
CA PRO A 333 17.42 -12.44 -7.92
C PRO A 333 16.63 -11.18 -8.30
N PHE A 334 16.51 -10.92 -9.60
CA PHE A 334 15.78 -9.76 -10.14
C PHE A 334 14.36 -10.08 -10.61
N ALA A 335 13.85 -11.30 -10.40
CA ALA A 335 12.45 -11.63 -10.66
C ALA A 335 11.52 -10.60 -10.00
N LYS A 336 10.53 -10.08 -10.75
CA LYS A 336 9.58 -9.09 -10.20
C LYS A 336 8.79 -9.70 -9.05
N ARG A 337 8.46 -11.00 -9.15
CA ARG A 337 7.79 -11.79 -8.14
C ARG A 337 8.56 -13.11 -7.92
N PRO A 338 9.47 -13.15 -6.94
CA PRO A 338 10.35 -14.30 -6.77
C PRO A 338 9.62 -15.50 -6.18
N GLU A 339 10.01 -16.70 -6.61
CA GLU A 339 9.49 -18.00 -6.20
C GLU A 339 10.06 -18.45 -4.85
N LYS A 340 9.82 -17.62 -3.82
CA LYS A 340 10.31 -17.82 -2.43
C LYS A 340 9.37 -18.64 -1.56
N GLY A 341 8.15 -18.89 -2.03
CA GLY A 341 7.09 -19.46 -1.23
C GLY A 341 6.09 -18.41 -0.79
N CYS A 342 4.93 -18.91 -0.36
CA CYS A 342 3.86 -18.07 0.17
C CYS A 342 4.24 -17.51 1.55
N ASP A 343 3.67 -16.36 1.88
CA ASP A 343 3.82 -15.76 3.19
C ASP A 343 2.91 -16.46 4.22
N GLN A 344 2.71 -15.82 5.37
CA GLN A 344 1.88 -16.35 6.46
C GLN A 344 0.41 -16.61 6.09
N TYR A 345 -0.09 -16.11 4.95
CA TYR A 345 -1.46 -16.36 4.50
C TYR A 345 -1.62 -17.64 3.68
N LEU A 346 -0.57 -18.45 3.55
CA LEU A 346 -0.63 -19.77 2.92
C LEU A 346 -1.04 -19.70 1.43
N ASP A 347 -1.49 -20.83 0.89
CA ASP A 347 -1.84 -21.04 -0.51
C ASP A 347 -3.27 -21.56 -0.70
N LEU A 348 -3.72 -21.61 -1.95
CA LEU A 348 -5.06 -22.03 -2.35
C LEU A 348 -5.24 -23.57 -2.35
N GLN A 349 -4.53 -24.31 -1.49
CA GLN A 349 -4.44 -25.77 -1.56
C GLN A 349 -5.79 -26.49 -1.66
N ASN A 350 -6.78 -26.02 -0.89
CA ASN A 350 -8.10 -26.62 -0.81
C ASN A 350 -8.99 -26.33 -2.04
N HIS A 351 -8.61 -25.34 -2.85
CA HIS A 351 -9.42 -24.80 -3.95
C HIS A 351 -8.78 -25.07 -5.31
N ARG A 352 -8.00 -26.15 -5.43
CA ARG A 352 -7.31 -26.45 -6.68
C ARG A 352 -7.30 -27.93 -7.03
N ILE A 353 -7.04 -28.21 -8.31
CA ILE A 353 -6.85 -29.57 -8.83
C ILE A 353 -5.62 -29.54 -9.73
N THR A 354 -4.60 -30.33 -9.41
CA THR A 354 -3.45 -30.49 -10.29
C THR A 354 -3.77 -31.45 -11.42
N LEU A 355 -3.55 -30.99 -12.65
CA LEU A 355 -3.78 -31.76 -13.87
C LEU A 355 -2.50 -32.46 -14.30
N ASP A 356 -1.41 -31.71 -14.40
CA ASP A 356 -0.15 -32.23 -14.93
C ASP A 356 1.06 -31.45 -14.42
N HIS A 357 2.27 -31.96 -14.68
CA HIS A 357 3.54 -31.29 -14.38
C HIS A 357 4.42 -31.22 -15.62
N PHE A 358 5.21 -30.16 -15.75
CA PHE A 358 6.13 -29.99 -16.86
C PHE A 358 7.38 -29.24 -16.43
N GLN A 359 8.52 -29.58 -17.00
CA GLN A 359 9.81 -29.00 -16.60
C GLN A 359 9.86 -27.51 -16.97
N ILE A 360 10.40 -26.70 -16.06
CA ILE A 360 10.45 -25.24 -16.20
C ILE A 360 11.07 -24.78 -17.53
N HIS A 361 12.22 -25.35 -17.92
CA HIS A 361 12.91 -24.99 -19.15
C HIS A 361 12.08 -25.27 -20.40
N LYS A 362 11.27 -26.34 -20.39
CA LYS A 362 10.39 -26.68 -21.52
C LYS A 362 9.17 -25.77 -21.60
N VAL A 363 8.62 -25.35 -20.46
CA VAL A 363 7.56 -24.33 -20.42
C VAL A 363 8.06 -23.03 -21.05
N TYR A 364 9.27 -22.60 -20.69
CA TYR A 364 9.86 -21.38 -21.24
C TYR A 364 10.22 -21.50 -22.72
N GLU A 365 10.74 -22.65 -23.16
CA GLU A 365 11.00 -22.93 -24.57
C GLU A 365 9.72 -22.83 -25.41
N GLN A 366 8.63 -23.42 -24.94
CA GLN A 366 7.34 -23.43 -25.66
C GLN A 366 6.63 -22.08 -25.69
N ASN A 367 6.99 -21.14 -24.81
CA ASN A 367 6.40 -19.80 -24.74
C ASN A 367 7.38 -18.71 -25.21
N ASP A 368 8.34 -19.06 -26.08
CA ASP A 368 9.30 -18.14 -26.70
C ASP A 368 10.13 -17.31 -25.70
N LEU A 369 10.33 -17.81 -24.48
CA LEU A 369 11.10 -17.12 -23.43
C LEU A 369 12.59 -17.45 -23.50
N ASN A 370 12.99 -18.49 -24.24
CA ASN A 370 14.35 -19.01 -24.19
C ASN A 370 15.42 -17.97 -24.57
N ASP A 371 15.20 -17.23 -25.66
CA ASP A 371 16.13 -16.20 -26.14
C ASP A 371 16.29 -15.06 -25.13
N LEU A 372 15.18 -14.68 -24.47
CA LEU A 372 15.16 -13.66 -23.45
C LEU A 372 15.95 -14.12 -22.22
N LEU A 373 15.69 -15.34 -21.75
CA LEU A 373 16.31 -15.90 -20.57
C LEU A 373 17.82 -16.15 -20.76
N HIS A 374 18.25 -16.54 -21.96
CA HIS A 374 19.67 -16.69 -22.30
C HIS A 374 20.45 -15.37 -22.30
N GLN A 375 19.78 -14.23 -22.47
CA GLN A 375 20.41 -12.90 -22.39
C GLN A 375 20.60 -12.44 -20.93
N LEU A 376 19.97 -13.13 -19.97
CA LEU A 376 20.07 -12.77 -18.56
C LEU A 376 21.40 -13.26 -17.98
N PRO A 377 22.21 -12.36 -17.37
CA PRO A 377 23.46 -12.73 -16.72
C PRO A 377 23.26 -13.86 -15.72
N PHE A 378 24.12 -14.88 -15.82
CA PHE A 378 24.19 -16.03 -14.91
C PHE A 378 22.87 -16.80 -14.75
N TYR A 379 21.91 -16.68 -15.66
CA TYR A 379 20.59 -17.29 -15.49
C TYR A 379 20.64 -18.81 -15.30
N GLN A 380 21.55 -19.50 -15.99
CA GLN A 380 21.71 -20.95 -15.89
C GLN A 380 22.08 -21.41 -14.47
N SER A 381 22.72 -20.58 -13.63
CA SER A 381 23.01 -20.96 -12.23
C SER A 381 21.79 -20.90 -11.31
N TYR A 382 20.69 -20.31 -11.78
CA TYR A 382 19.41 -20.21 -11.06
C TYR A 382 18.35 -21.14 -11.64
N MET A 383 18.70 -22.01 -12.60
CA MET A 383 17.82 -23.04 -13.13
C MET A 383 18.21 -24.40 -12.57
N ASP A 384 17.23 -25.13 -12.05
CA ASP A 384 17.37 -26.55 -11.72
C ASP A 384 16.47 -27.40 -12.62
N ASN A 385 16.98 -28.54 -13.08
CA ASN A 385 16.23 -29.48 -13.92
C ASN A 385 15.12 -30.24 -13.17
N GLN A 386 15.15 -30.20 -11.83
CA GLN A 386 14.11 -30.74 -10.96
C GLN A 386 12.91 -29.80 -10.85
N ASP A 387 13.09 -28.52 -11.17
CA ASP A 387 12.01 -27.54 -11.07
C ASP A 387 10.99 -27.75 -12.19
N THR A 388 9.73 -27.71 -11.78
CA THR A 388 8.59 -27.94 -12.66
C THR A 388 7.60 -26.82 -12.50
N TYR A 389 6.74 -26.63 -13.49
CA TYR A 389 5.43 -26.02 -13.29
C TYR A 389 4.40 -27.13 -13.11
N SER A 390 3.37 -26.85 -12.33
CA SER A 390 2.15 -27.64 -12.24
C SER A 390 1.04 -26.90 -12.98
N PHE A 391 0.35 -27.57 -13.88
CA PHE A 391 -0.85 -27.04 -14.52
C PHE A 391 -2.09 -27.41 -13.71
N GLN A 392 -2.87 -26.41 -13.31
CA GLN A 392 -3.90 -26.56 -12.28
C GLN A 392 -5.22 -25.91 -12.69
N LEU A 393 -6.32 -26.49 -12.20
CA LEU A 393 -7.61 -25.81 -12.14
C LEU A 393 -7.74 -25.12 -10.80
N ILE A 394 -8.23 -23.89 -10.82
CA ILE A 394 -8.59 -23.15 -9.62
C ILE A 394 -10.12 -23.15 -9.50
N LYS A 395 -10.60 -23.59 -8.35
CA LYS A 395 -12.01 -23.58 -7.97
C LYS A 395 -12.37 -22.25 -7.33
N ARG A 396 -13.65 -21.94 -7.38
CA ARG A 396 -14.23 -20.87 -6.60
C ARG A 396 -14.05 -21.17 -5.11
N ILE A 397 -13.52 -20.21 -4.36
CA ILE A 397 -13.32 -20.31 -2.92
C ILE A 397 -14.67 -20.54 -2.25
N LYS A 398 -14.74 -21.58 -1.43
CA LYS A 398 -15.95 -21.96 -0.72
C LYS A 398 -16.18 -21.07 0.48
N ILE A 399 -17.31 -20.36 0.46
CA ILE A 399 -17.84 -19.65 1.63
C ILE A 399 -18.84 -20.56 2.34
N ASN A 400 -18.85 -20.52 3.68
CA ASN A 400 -19.77 -21.32 4.47
C ASN A 400 -21.22 -21.05 4.03
N PRO A 401 -22.05 -22.08 3.75
CA PRO A 401 -23.41 -21.93 3.24
C PRO A 401 -24.41 -21.30 4.22
N ILE A 402 -23.99 -20.80 5.39
CA ILE A 402 -24.84 -20.08 6.33
C ILE A 402 -25.40 -18.79 5.68
N GLN A 403 -26.68 -18.49 5.94
CA GLN A 403 -27.41 -17.40 5.26
C GLN A 403 -26.73 -16.03 5.40
N GLU A 404 -26.10 -15.76 6.55
CA GLU A 404 -25.35 -14.53 6.82
C GLU A 404 -24.08 -14.45 5.97
N CYS A 405 -23.35 -15.55 5.80
CA CYS A 405 -22.11 -15.61 5.02
C CYS A 405 -22.37 -15.44 3.53
N ARG A 406 -23.50 -15.94 3.02
CA ARG A 406 -23.91 -15.78 1.62
C ARG A 406 -24.22 -14.34 1.22
N LYS A 407 -24.36 -13.43 2.19
CA LYS A 407 -24.50 -11.99 1.91
C LYS A 407 -23.18 -11.34 1.51
N LEU A 408 -22.05 -12.02 1.69
CA LEU A 408 -20.73 -11.52 1.32
C LEU A 408 -20.67 -11.30 -0.19
N LYS A 409 -20.60 -10.04 -0.61
CA LYS A 409 -20.38 -9.66 -2.00
C LYS A 409 -18.91 -9.31 -2.24
N PRO A 410 -18.35 -9.55 -3.43
CA PRO A 410 -16.98 -9.15 -3.74
C PRO A 410 -16.70 -7.67 -3.47
N ASN A 411 -17.64 -6.78 -3.83
CA ASN A 411 -17.54 -5.35 -3.53
C ASN A 411 -17.40 -5.01 -2.03
N GLN A 412 -17.88 -5.87 -1.12
CA GLN A 412 -17.68 -5.66 0.32
C GLN A 412 -16.26 -6.03 0.75
N VAL A 413 -15.66 -7.07 0.15
CA VAL A 413 -14.25 -7.44 0.32
C VAL A 413 -13.33 -6.32 -0.21
N ASP A 414 -13.70 -5.74 -1.34
CA ASP A 414 -12.98 -4.60 -1.91
C ASP A 414 -13.02 -3.37 -0.99
N LYS A 415 -14.22 -3.00 -0.51
CA LYS A 415 -14.40 -1.82 0.33
C LYS A 415 -13.58 -1.88 1.61
N ILE A 416 -13.50 -3.02 2.28
CA ILE A 416 -12.67 -3.14 3.49
C ILE A 416 -11.17 -3.02 3.15
N SER A 417 -10.74 -3.66 2.07
CA SER A 417 -9.34 -3.64 1.63
C SER A 417 -8.92 -2.23 1.21
N VAL A 418 -9.71 -1.57 0.36
CA VAL A 418 -9.48 -0.20 -0.12
C VAL A 418 -9.56 0.82 1.00
N SER A 419 -10.55 0.74 1.89
CA SER A 419 -10.69 1.70 3.01
C SER A 419 -9.53 1.59 3.98
N SER A 420 -9.11 0.36 4.32
CA SER A 420 -7.97 0.11 5.19
C SER A 420 -6.64 0.52 4.53
N ARG A 421 -6.43 0.19 3.24
CA ARG A 421 -5.24 0.62 2.49
C ARG A 421 -5.14 2.14 2.35
N SER A 422 -6.26 2.79 2.03
CA SER A 422 -6.37 4.25 1.96
C SER A 422 -6.03 4.88 3.31
N LEU A 423 -6.58 4.34 4.41
CA LEU A 423 -6.27 4.80 5.76
C LEU A 423 -4.81 4.58 6.14
N TYR A 424 -4.23 3.42 5.81
CA TYR A 424 -2.81 3.14 6.05
C TYR A 424 -1.90 4.13 5.32
N HIS A 425 -2.14 4.38 4.02
CA HIS A 425 -1.35 5.35 3.25
C HIS A 425 -1.58 6.78 3.75
N THR A 426 -2.83 7.16 3.97
CA THR A 426 -3.17 8.49 4.51
C THR A 426 -2.47 8.69 5.84
N GLU A 427 -2.60 7.75 6.77
CA GLU A 427 -1.96 7.81 8.08
C GLU A 427 -0.43 7.90 7.98
N LYS A 428 0.21 7.10 7.10
CA LYS A 428 1.66 7.11 6.88
C LYS A 428 2.16 8.47 6.37
N TYR A 429 1.55 8.98 5.29
CA TYR A 429 2.03 10.21 4.64
C TYR A 429 1.60 11.48 5.39
N LEU A 430 0.35 11.55 5.85
CA LEU A 430 -0.22 12.72 6.55
C LEU A 430 0.60 13.09 7.78
N SER A 431 0.87 12.11 8.63
CA SER A 431 1.60 12.32 9.87
C SER A 431 3.03 12.76 9.63
N PHE A 432 3.67 12.22 8.60
CA PHE A 432 5.02 12.58 8.24
C PHE A 432 5.08 14.01 7.68
N ILE A 433 4.16 14.37 6.78
CA ILE A 433 4.08 15.71 6.19
C ILE A 433 3.80 16.76 7.26
N ILE A 434 2.82 16.54 8.15
CA ILE A 434 2.48 17.50 9.20
C ILE A 434 3.65 17.64 10.19
N LEU A 435 4.28 16.52 10.59
CA LEU A 435 5.45 16.57 11.48
C LEU A 435 6.59 17.36 10.85
N LEU A 436 6.90 17.10 9.57
CA LEU A 436 7.94 17.81 8.83
C LEU A 436 7.65 19.32 8.73
N LEU A 437 6.43 19.70 8.34
CA LEU A 437 6.04 21.11 8.23
C LEU A 437 6.07 21.82 9.60
N THR A 438 5.65 21.15 10.65
CA THR A 438 5.65 21.68 12.03
C THR A 438 7.08 21.86 12.53
N ALA A 439 7.96 20.88 12.30
CA ALA A 439 9.37 20.95 12.67
C ALA A 439 10.11 22.05 11.91
N ILE A 440 9.90 22.16 10.59
CA ILE A 440 10.46 23.24 9.77
C ILE A 440 9.98 24.61 10.29
N SER A 441 8.69 24.74 10.59
CA SER A 441 8.14 26.00 11.12
C SER A 441 8.78 26.37 12.46
N LEU A 442 8.88 25.41 13.40
CA LEU A 442 9.53 25.61 14.70
C LEU A 442 11.03 25.91 14.61
N PHE A 443 11.72 25.42 13.58
CA PHE A 443 13.14 25.70 13.36
C PHE A 443 13.39 27.04 12.64
N LEU A 444 12.52 27.40 11.69
CA LEU A 444 12.59 28.69 11.00
C LEU A 444 12.27 29.87 11.92
N ILE A 445 11.34 29.71 12.87
CA ILE A 445 11.00 30.77 13.86
C ILE A 445 12.25 31.35 14.56
N PRO A 446 13.07 30.56 15.29
CA PRO A 446 14.22 31.07 16.00
C PRO A 446 15.34 31.52 15.05
N ILE A 447 15.50 30.91 13.87
CA ILE A 447 16.49 31.37 12.89
C ILE A 447 16.14 32.75 12.35
N LEU A 448 14.88 32.98 11.96
CA LEU A 448 14.41 34.29 11.51
C LEU A 448 14.53 35.32 12.64
N TYR A 449 14.34 34.91 13.89
CA TYR A 449 14.58 35.75 15.07
C TYR A 449 16.08 36.06 15.29
N LEU A 450 16.97 35.07 15.14
CA LEU A 450 18.42 35.24 15.34
C LEU A 450 19.09 36.03 14.21
N ILE A 451 18.70 35.78 12.94
CA ILE A 451 19.16 36.56 11.78
C ILE A 451 18.78 38.03 11.94
N ARG A 452 17.57 38.30 12.45
CA ARG A 452 17.11 39.65 12.79
C ARG A 452 18.04 40.32 13.82
N ASN A 453 18.48 39.59 14.85
CA ASN A 453 19.31 40.16 15.91
C ASN A 453 20.74 40.53 15.45
N ARG A 454 21.25 39.90 14.38
CA ARG A 454 22.65 40.13 13.93
C ARG A 454 22.82 41.15 12.80
N LEU A 455 21.83 41.35 11.95
CA LEU A 455 21.98 42.17 10.73
C LEU A 455 21.30 43.55 10.81
N PHE A 456 20.56 43.87 11.88
CA PHE A 456 19.62 45.01 11.89
C PHE A 456 19.67 45.88 13.16
N GLU A 457 20.87 46.28 13.61
CA GLU A 457 21.01 47.34 14.63
C GLU A 457 20.57 48.75 14.13
N TRP A 458 20.29 48.94 12.84
CA TRP A 458 20.19 50.27 12.22
C TRP A 458 18.82 50.69 11.66
N LYS A 459 17.74 49.90 11.83
CA LYS A 459 16.41 50.32 11.37
C LYS A 459 15.34 49.92 12.37
N ASP A 460 14.56 50.90 12.84
CA ASP A 460 13.48 50.75 13.81
C ASP A 460 12.56 49.58 13.43
N MET A 461 12.67 48.51 14.20
CA MET A 461 12.12 47.19 13.90
C MET A 461 10.71 46.98 14.49
N THR A 462 10.05 48.05 14.93
CA THR A 462 8.62 48.07 15.30
C THR A 462 7.71 47.98 14.07
N GLU A 463 8.23 48.22 12.85
CA GLU A 463 7.46 48.14 11.59
C GLU A 463 7.40 46.74 10.94
N PHE A 464 8.11 45.73 11.47
CA PHE A 464 8.20 44.42 10.80
C PHE A 464 7.01 43.49 11.14
N GLN A 465 6.24 43.11 10.11
CA GLN A 465 5.02 42.28 10.15
C GLN A 465 5.23 40.79 10.52
N GLN A 466 6.24 40.44 11.32
CA GLN A 466 6.57 39.04 11.66
C GLN A 466 5.42 38.23 12.28
N PRO A 467 4.59 38.79 13.19
CA PRO A 467 3.45 38.05 13.73
C PRO A 467 2.48 37.61 12.64
N ARG A 468 2.33 38.39 11.56
CA ARG A 468 1.43 38.06 10.45
C ARG A 468 1.91 36.87 9.65
N PHE A 469 3.21 36.80 9.38
CA PHE A 469 3.80 35.66 8.70
C PHE A 469 3.59 34.37 9.51
N PHE A 470 3.84 34.42 10.82
CA PHE A 470 3.61 33.25 11.70
C PHE A 470 2.15 32.87 11.81
N CYS A 471 1.24 33.84 11.93
CA CYS A 471 -0.19 33.58 11.90
C CYS A 471 -0.62 32.96 10.56
N GLY A 472 -0.07 33.42 9.44
CA GLY A 472 -0.34 32.87 8.11
C GLY A 472 0.12 31.42 7.96
N VAL A 473 1.36 31.10 8.36
CA VAL A 473 1.90 29.73 8.30
C VAL A 473 1.12 28.79 9.23
N THR A 474 0.83 29.21 10.46
CA THR A 474 0.06 28.39 11.40
C THR A 474 -1.39 28.22 11.00
N PHE A 475 -2.01 29.23 10.39
CA PHE A 475 -3.34 29.10 9.79
C PHE A 475 -3.35 28.10 8.64
N LEU A 476 -2.32 28.09 7.79
CA LEU A 476 -2.17 27.11 6.71
C LEU A 476 -2.05 25.69 7.27
N ILE A 477 -1.20 25.49 8.30
CA ILE A 477 -1.04 24.19 8.98
C ILE A 477 -2.36 23.75 9.62
N ALA A 478 -3.06 24.65 10.31
CA ALA A 478 -4.37 24.37 10.91
C ALA A 478 -5.41 23.97 9.85
N THR A 479 -5.44 24.69 8.71
CA THR A 479 -6.31 24.37 7.57
C THR A 479 -6.01 22.98 7.01
N LEU A 480 -4.73 22.64 6.83
CA LEU A 480 -4.31 21.30 6.43
C LEU A 480 -4.77 20.24 7.44
N CYS A 481 -4.58 20.46 8.74
CA CYS A 481 -5.07 19.56 9.79
C CYS A 481 -6.59 19.34 9.72
N VAL A 482 -7.37 20.39 9.41
CA VAL A 482 -8.83 20.29 9.25
C VAL A 482 -9.21 19.49 8.00
N ILE A 483 -8.64 19.81 6.83
CA ILE A 483 -8.93 19.09 5.58
C ILE A 483 -8.59 17.60 5.72
N LEU A 484 -7.40 17.33 6.24
CA LEU A 484 -6.88 15.97 6.40
C LEU A 484 -7.61 15.21 7.51
N GLY A 485 -7.96 15.88 8.61
CA GLY A 485 -8.78 15.32 9.68
C GLY A 485 -10.20 14.98 9.19
N ALA A 486 -10.82 15.85 8.39
CA ALA A 486 -12.13 15.57 7.79
C ALA A 486 -12.07 14.35 6.86
N PHE A 487 -11.05 14.27 6.01
CA PHE A 487 -10.83 13.12 5.13
C PHE A 487 -10.64 11.81 5.93
N TYR A 488 -9.82 11.84 6.98
CA TYR A 488 -9.62 10.70 7.87
C TYR A 488 -10.94 10.28 8.56
N LEU A 489 -11.68 11.23 9.14
CA LEU A 489 -12.94 10.96 9.83
C LEU A 489 -14.00 10.40 8.89
N TYR A 490 -14.05 10.87 7.65
CA TYR A 490 -14.94 10.33 6.61
C TYR A 490 -14.64 8.83 6.34
N HIS A 491 -13.36 8.48 6.16
CA HIS A 491 -12.97 7.10 5.90
C HIS A 491 -13.08 6.16 7.12
N VAL A 492 -12.96 6.69 8.34
CA VAL A 492 -13.08 5.90 9.56
C VAL A 492 -14.55 5.70 9.95
N ASN A 493 -15.32 6.78 10.10
CA ASN A 493 -16.67 6.79 10.68
C ASN A 493 -17.84 6.86 9.68
N GLY A 494 -17.61 7.13 8.39
CA GLY A 494 -18.72 7.25 7.43
C GLY A 494 -19.57 5.97 7.33
N ASP A 495 -20.76 6.06 6.72
CA ASP A 495 -21.66 4.90 6.53
C ASP A 495 -21.04 3.77 5.69
N ASN A 496 -19.93 4.05 4.99
CA ASN A 496 -19.09 3.08 4.29
C ASN A 496 -17.64 3.09 4.82
N GLY A 497 -17.46 3.55 6.06
CA GLY A 497 -16.16 3.69 6.70
C GLY A 497 -15.63 2.36 7.23
N LEU A 498 -14.38 2.40 7.68
CA LEU A 498 -13.69 1.24 8.22
C LEU A 498 -14.45 0.61 9.40
N LYS A 499 -15.21 1.39 10.20
CA LYS A 499 -16.01 0.88 11.32
C LYS A 499 -17.03 -0.17 10.92
N GLU A 500 -17.84 0.17 9.94
CA GLU A 500 -19.00 -0.61 9.54
C GLU A 500 -18.52 -1.89 8.87
N HIS A 501 -17.53 -1.76 7.99
CA HIS A 501 -16.87 -2.91 7.38
C HIS A 501 -16.18 -3.79 8.43
N ASN A 502 -15.54 -3.21 9.43
CA ASN A 502 -14.93 -3.99 10.49
C ASN A 502 -15.95 -4.79 11.30
N HIS A 503 -17.10 -4.19 11.62
CA HIS A 503 -18.18 -4.87 12.32
C HIS A 503 -18.74 -6.04 11.48
N LEU A 504 -18.97 -5.81 10.18
CA LEU A 504 -19.44 -6.85 9.25
C LEU A 504 -18.45 -8.02 9.15
N PHE A 505 -17.15 -7.76 8.96
CA PHE A 505 -16.14 -8.82 8.87
C PHE A 505 -15.87 -9.51 10.21
N SER A 506 -16.00 -8.80 11.33
CA SER A 506 -16.00 -9.43 12.67
C SER A 506 -17.14 -10.44 12.78
N SER A 507 -18.34 -10.06 12.34
CA SER A 507 -19.50 -10.96 12.31
C SER A 507 -19.26 -12.17 11.41
N TYR A 508 -18.64 -12.00 10.24
CA TYR A 508 -18.30 -13.11 9.36
C TYR A 508 -17.27 -14.08 9.96
N LEU A 509 -16.29 -13.57 10.71
CA LEU A 509 -15.35 -14.40 11.45
C LEU A 509 -16.06 -15.17 12.58
N GLU A 510 -16.89 -14.52 13.37
CA GLU A 510 -17.65 -15.15 14.47
C GLU A 510 -18.59 -16.26 13.97
N LYS A 511 -19.12 -16.12 12.75
CA LYS A 511 -19.98 -17.12 12.09
C LYS A 511 -19.21 -18.18 11.31
N ASN A 512 -17.88 -18.18 11.36
CA ASN A 512 -17.01 -19.10 10.62
C ASN A 512 -17.34 -19.14 9.12
N CYS A 513 -17.47 -17.96 8.50
CA CYS A 513 -17.80 -17.85 7.08
C CYS A 513 -16.68 -18.34 6.15
N PHE A 514 -15.44 -18.34 6.64
CA PHE A 514 -14.25 -18.76 5.89
C PHE A 514 -13.72 -20.06 6.51
N GLN A 515 -13.31 -21.00 5.66
CA GLN A 515 -12.74 -22.28 6.09
C GLN A 515 -11.21 -22.27 6.07
N ASP A 516 -10.62 -21.45 5.20
CA ASP A 516 -9.17 -21.37 5.02
C ASP A 516 -8.51 -20.51 6.09
N GLU A 517 -7.49 -21.07 6.74
CA GLU A 517 -6.70 -20.42 7.78
C GLU A 517 -6.07 -19.11 7.28
N GLY A 518 -5.54 -19.10 6.05
CA GLY A 518 -4.97 -17.92 5.41
C GLY A 518 -5.94 -16.75 5.29
N LEU A 519 -7.18 -17.02 4.89
CA LEU A 519 -8.24 -16.01 4.80
C LEU A 519 -8.69 -15.54 6.18
N ILE A 520 -8.85 -16.46 7.14
CA ILE A 520 -9.18 -16.14 8.53
C ILE A 520 -8.12 -15.22 9.13
N LEU A 521 -6.84 -15.52 8.92
CA LEU A 521 -5.71 -14.71 9.39
C LEU A 521 -5.71 -13.33 8.75
N ALA A 522 -5.86 -13.24 7.43
CA ALA A 522 -5.91 -11.97 6.71
C ALA A 522 -7.04 -11.07 7.22
N ILE A 523 -8.25 -11.61 7.36
CA ILE A 523 -9.41 -10.86 7.85
C ILE A 523 -9.23 -10.44 9.30
N ASN A 524 -8.73 -11.33 10.16
CA ASN A 524 -8.48 -11.02 11.57
C ASN A 524 -7.43 -9.92 11.71
N GLN A 525 -6.40 -9.90 10.85
CA GLN A 525 -5.38 -8.88 10.86
C GLN A 525 -5.91 -7.52 10.40
N VAL A 526 -6.74 -7.47 9.34
CA VAL A 526 -7.41 -6.23 8.92
C VAL A 526 -8.37 -5.73 10.00
N ASN A 527 -9.06 -6.63 10.70
CA ASN A 527 -9.94 -6.28 11.82
C ASN A 527 -9.16 -5.73 13.01
N THR A 528 -8.05 -6.38 13.36
CA THR A 528 -7.14 -5.93 14.43
C THR A 528 -6.54 -4.57 14.08
N PHE A 529 -6.14 -4.36 12.83
CA PHE A 529 -5.71 -3.05 12.33
C PHE A 529 -6.82 -2.01 12.51
N ALA A 530 -8.04 -2.29 12.06
CA ALA A 530 -9.18 -1.38 12.20
C ALA A 530 -9.49 -1.02 13.67
N LYS A 531 -9.53 -2.02 14.57
CA LYS A 531 -9.70 -1.82 16.02
C LYS A 531 -8.60 -0.94 16.61
N ASN A 532 -7.35 -1.19 16.22
CA ASN A 532 -6.21 -0.43 16.70
C ASN A 532 -6.23 1.02 16.22
N VAL A 533 -6.58 1.26 14.94
CA VAL A 533 -6.79 2.60 14.39
C VAL A 533 -7.88 3.34 15.17
N TYR A 534 -8.97 2.65 15.49
CA TYR A 534 -10.08 3.19 16.29
C TYR A 534 -9.69 3.56 17.72
N HIS A 535 -9.02 2.67 18.44
CA HIS A 535 -8.71 2.90 19.85
C HIS A 535 -7.49 3.80 20.05
N SER A 536 -6.52 3.74 19.13
CA SER A 536 -5.24 4.42 19.30
C SER A 536 -5.17 5.75 18.54
N THR A 537 -5.55 5.79 17.26
CA THR A 537 -5.29 6.95 16.39
C THR A 537 -6.48 7.92 16.36
N TYR A 538 -7.71 7.41 16.40
CA TYR A 538 -8.93 8.22 16.24
C TYR A 538 -9.00 9.43 17.19
N ASN A 539 -8.74 9.24 18.48
CA ASN A 539 -8.82 10.31 19.47
C ASN A 539 -7.81 11.45 19.19
N TYR A 540 -6.60 11.12 18.74
CA TYR A 540 -5.59 12.13 18.39
C TYR A 540 -6.00 12.93 17.15
N VAL A 541 -6.57 12.27 16.14
CA VAL A 541 -7.03 12.96 14.92
C VAL A 541 -8.22 13.86 15.22
N VAL A 542 -9.18 13.38 16.01
CA VAL A 542 -10.33 14.18 16.49
C VAL A 542 -9.85 15.41 17.26
N PHE A 543 -8.90 15.21 18.18
CA PHE A 543 -8.32 16.31 18.96
C PHE A 543 -7.60 17.32 18.06
N ALA A 544 -6.77 16.87 17.12
CA ALA A 544 -6.08 17.75 16.18
C ALA A 544 -7.06 18.51 15.27
N PHE A 545 -8.14 17.84 14.81
CA PHE A 545 -9.18 18.42 13.97
C PHE A 545 -9.94 19.54 14.68
N TYR A 546 -10.58 19.23 15.82
CA TYR A 546 -11.34 20.23 16.57
C TYR A 546 -10.45 21.29 17.23
N GLY A 547 -9.23 20.90 17.64
CA GLY A 547 -8.21 21.83 18.12
C GLY A 547 -7.80 22.85 17.05
N SER A 548 -7.64 22.40 15.80
CA SER A 548 -7.32 23.29 14.67
C SER A 548 -8.48 24.23 14.31
N ILE A 549 -9.73 23.75 14.33
CA ILE A 549 -10.92 24.61 14.14
C ILE A 549 -11.00 25.67 15.23
N SER A 550 -10.84 25.27 16.50
CA SER A 550 -10.87 26.18 17.65
C SER A 550 -9.77 27.22 17.54
N PHE A 551 -8.54 26.81 17.19
CA PHE A 551 -7.42 27.72 16.94
C PHE A 551 -7.73 28.73 15.83
N MET A 552 -8.27 28.30 14.69
CA MET A 552 -8.62 29.21 13.59
C MET A 552 -9.68 30.24 14.00
N ILE A 553 -10.69 29.83 14.77
CA ILE A 553 -11.73 30.75 15.29
C ILE A 553 -11.10 31.78 16.24
N ILE A 554 -10.29 31.33 17.19
CA ILE A 554 -9.60 32.21 18.14
C ILE A 554 -8.68 33.19 17.41
N LEU A 555 -7.90 32.70 16.43
CA LEU A 555 -7.02 33.52 15.62
C LEU A 555 -7.81 34.56 14.80
N ALA A 556 -8.93 34.17 14.20
CA ALA A 556 -9.80 35.08 13.45
C ALA A 556 -10.40 36.17 14.36
N LEU A 557 -10.84 35.82 15.58
CA LEU A 557 -11.35 36.77 16.55
C LEU A 557 -10.27 37.76 17.00
N PHE A 558 -9.03 37.30 17.25
CA PHE A 558 -7.93 38.21 17.57
C PHE A 558 -7.55 39.10 16.39
N MET A 559 -7.54 38.58 15.16
CA MET A 559 -7.29 39.37 13.96
C MET A 559 -8.38 40.42 13.73
N LEU A 560 -9.66 40.09 13.95
CA LEU A 560 -10.78 41.03 13.89
C LEU A 560 -10.68 42.09 14.98
N PHE A 561 -10.34 41.69 16.21
CA PHE A 561 -10.13 42.62 17.32
C PHE A 561 -8.98 43.59 17.02
N GLN A 562 -7.85 43.08 16.54
CA GLN A 562 -6.70 43.90 16.14
C GLN A 562 -7.06 44.83 14.98
N PHE A 563 -7.90 44.39 14.05
CA PHE A 563 -8.41 45.21 12.94
C PHE A 563 -9.32 46.36 13.43
N CYS A 564 -10.18 46.09 14.41
CA CYS A 564 -11.08 47.09 14.98
C CYS A 564 -10.36 48.14 15.84
N GLU A 565 -9.44 47.70 16.71
CA GLU A 565 -8.70 48.61 17.62
C GLU A 565 -7.57 49.37 16.92
N HIS A 566 -6.91 48.73 15.95
CA HIS A 566 -5.72 49.28 15.31
C HIS A 566 -5.89 49.36 13.80
N LYS A 567 -6.86 50.16 13.36
CA LYS A 567 -7.11 50.40 11.92
C LYS A 567 -5.85 50.84 11.16
N SER A 568 -4.99 51.64 11.82
CA SER A 568 -3.70 52.11 11.29
C SER A 568 -2.65 51.01 11.09
N VAL A 569 -2.81 49.86 11.74
CA VAL A 569 -1.89 48.72 11.60
C VAL A 569 -2.17 47.99 10.28
N PHE A 570 -3.39 48.03 9.75
CA PHE A 570 -3.75 47.39 8.47
C PHE A 570 -3.59 48.29 7.25
N ASP A 571 -3.23 49.56 7.44
CA ASP A 571 -2.82 50.41 6.32
C ASP A 571 -1.60 49.77 5.63
N ASN A 572 -1.69 49.63 4.32
CA ASN A 572 -0.65 48.99 3.53
C ASN A 572 0.67 49.76 3.78
N PRO A 573 1.75 49.15 4.31
CA PRO A 573 3.00 49.86 4.51
C PRO A 573 3.61 50.33 3.18
N TRP A 574 3.15 49.76 2.06
CA TRP A 574 3.50 50.15 0.70
C TRP A 574 2.57 51.23 0.12
N GLN A 575 1.53 51.68 0.83
CA GLN A 575 0.78 52.90 0.49
C GLN A 575 1.65 54.12 0.85
N HIS A 576 2.64 54.35 -0.01
CA HIS A 576 3.31 55.61 -0.26
C HIS A 576 3.25 56.67 0.87
N ARG A 577 4.22 56.60 1.81
CA ARG A 577 4.81 57.80 2.46
C ARG A 577 5.58 58.69 1.44
N ASN A 578 5.15 58.72 0.18
CA ASN A 578 5.90 59.31 -0.93
C ASN A 578 5.78 60.84 -1.08
N GLN A 579 5.17 61.59 -0.17
CA GLN A 579 4.95 63.02 -0.42
C GLN A 579 5.21 64.01 0.72
N ARG A 580 5.55 63.59 1.95
CA ARG A 580 5.73 64.56 3.05
C ARG A 580 7.15 64.86 3.52
N GLN A 581 8.17 64.15 3.04
CA GLN A 581 9.55 64.40 3.49
C GLN A 581 10.54 64.80 2.39
N TYR A 582 10.10 64.95 1.13
CA TYR A 582 10.97 65.45 0.05
C TYR A 582 10.79 66.96 -0.24
N TYR A 583 9.97 67.69 0.54
CA TYR A 583 9.82 69.15 0.40
C TYR A 583 10.64 69.98 1.40
N GLU A 584 11.46 69.37 2.26
CA GLU A 584 12.36 70.11 3.18
C GLU A 584 13.81 70.23 2.67
N PHE A 585 14.07 69.84 1.42
CA PHE A 585 15.38 69.98 0.76
C PHE A 585 15.33 70.76 -0.56
N TYR A 586 14.44 71.74 -0.67
CA TYR A 586 14.49 72.77 -1.72
C TYR A 586 14.38 74.18 -1.14
#